data_AF-A0A5C9EU54-F1
#
_entry.id   AF-A0A5C9EU54-F1
#
_cell.length_a   1.000
_cell.length_b   1.000
_cell.length_c   1.000
_cell.angle_alpha   90.00
_cell.angle_beta   90.00
_cell.angle_gamma   90.00
#
_symmetry.space_group_name_H-M   'P 1'
#
loop_
_entity.id
_entity.type
_entity.pdbx_description
1 polymer ?
#
loop_
_entity_poly.entity_id
_entity_poly.type
_entity_poly.pdbx_seq_one_letter_code
_entity_poly.pdbx_strand_id
1 'polypeptide(L)'
;MSDNNSKTNSEVDNDKWKFCPTCGERLPPDSDNITYCPSCGFSIKNFKERGTITHAHDKFIDFTEVKLTEKELSDNTKKPLWSTSSSIFLPLFAFATMEFIVVVIFFILVFIFPEILLLEELIDNTLFLIVFSLFEFIFIFIPLIAVGKYLQTPSIRNRLGILGLPIDQTKLGKLKEIFLGFGFSVIAVFLVNLVSFFLEFILSFFFDLEVVFNSQNPSSEIDNYIFSANLFEIVLLVLIMILVVGPSEEIAFRGYTQKGLIRNLGNTSGILITALIFTAIHLLTLILIAFASPISFFVQFILMFFPYFALSLLLGMLFHYRDENLIAPIVLHGVYNSLTVILGYIFYNGTIEDLNVFFLIIILLMVISFFSYYILEYIEKNNKWK
;
A
#
# COMPACT_ATOMS: atom_id res chain seq x y z
N MET A 1 70.74 -29.77 -47.59
CA MET A 1 70.54 -29.02 -48.85
C MET A 1 69.10 -29.30 -49.26
N SER A 2 68.15 -28.43 -48.87
CA SER A 2 67.60 -27.33 -49.69
C SER A 2 66.90 -27.86 -50.95
N ASP A 3 65.66 -27.56 -51.33
CA ASP A 3 64.70 -26.54 -50.92
C ASP A 3 63.34 -26.82 -51.62
N ASN A 4 62.27 -26.29 -51.03
CA ASN A 4 61.08 -25.64 -51.65
C ASN A 4 59.98 -26.41 -52.44
N ASN A 5 58.82 -26.50 -51.78
CA ASN A 5 57.54 -25.81 -52.09
C ASN A 5 56.87 -25.91 -53.49
N SER A 6 55.66 -26.51 -53.51
CA SER A 6 54.44 -25.96 -54.18
C SER A 6 53.18 -26.73 -53.71
N LYS A 7 52.37 -26.13 -52.82
CA LYS A 7 51.02 -25.57 -53.08
C LYS A 7 50.18 -26.27 -54.17
N THR A 8 49.06 -26.87 -53.76
CA THR A 8 47.72 -26.76 -54.39
C THR A 8 46.67 -27.18 -53.35
N ASN A 9 45.91 -26.21 -52.83
CA ASN A 9 44.50 -25.94 -53.16
C ASN A 9 43.51 -26.76 -52.31
N SER A 10 43.14 -26.19 -51.16
CA SER A 10 41.84 -26.45 -50.54
C SER A 10 40.98 -25.19 -50.75
N GLU A 11 40.16 -25.21 -51.80
CA GLU A 11 38.95 -24.38 -51.90
C GLU A 11 38.04 -24.77 -50.73
N VAL A 12 38.13 -24.02 -49.63
CA VAL A 12 37.15 -24.06 -48.55
C VAL A 12 36.95 -22.62 -48.09
N ASP A 13 35.68 -22.26 -47.86
CA ASP A 13 35.21 -21.06 -47.17
C ASP A 13 35.16 -19.74 -47.95
N ASN A 14 33.97 -19.42 -48.45
CA ASN A 14 33.48 -18.04 -48.49
C ASN A 14 32.00 -17.87 -48.09
N ASP A 15 31.32 -18.92 -47.64
CA ASP A 15 29.86 -18.91 -47.41
C ASP A 15 29.44 -18.89 -45.92
N LYS A 16 30.39 -18.90 -44.98
CA LYS A 16 30.12 -19.18 -43.56
C LYS A 16 29.52 -18.03 -42.73
N TRP A 17 29.41 -16.82 -43.25
CA TRP A 17 29.09 -15.63 -42.43
C TRP A 17 27.88 -14.83 -42.92
N LYS A 18 26.87 -15.50 -43.47
CA LYS A 18 25.59 -14.85 -43.84
C LYS A 18 24.70 -14.53 -42.64
N PHE A 19 24.95 -15.11 -41.47
CA PHE A 19 24.10 -14.94 -40.28
C PHE A 19 24.92 -14.73 -39.01
N CYS A 20 24.38 -13.96 -38.06
CA CYS A 20 24.97 -13.75 -36.75
C CYS A 20 24.89 -15.05 -35.91
N PRO A 21 26.00 -15.55 -35.34
CA PRO A 21 26.01 -16.80 -34.59
C PRO A 21 25.27 -16.73 -33.25
N THR A 22 24.96 -15.52 -32.76
CA THR A 22 24.27 -15.32 -31.48
C THR A 22 22.77 -15.13 -31.63
N CYS A 23 22.34 -14.26 -32.55
CA CYS A 23 20.92 -13.90 -32.70
C CYS A 23 20.26 -14.42 -33.98
N GLY A 24 21.02 -15.01 -34.90
CA GLY A 24 20.50 -15.52 -36.17
C GLY A 24 20.14 -14.47 -37.22
N GLU A 25 20.35 -13.17 -36.94
CA GLU A 25 20.08 -12.10 -37.90
C GLU A 25 20.96 -12.21 -39.14
N ARG A 26 20.42 -11.90 -40.33
CA ARG A 26 21.18 -11.95 -41.58
C ARG A 26 22.16 -10.78 -41.65
N LEU A 27 23.44 -11.08 -41.87
CA LEU A 27 24.47 -10.07 -42.01
C LEU A 27 24.47 -9.48 -43.42
N PRO A 28 24.80 -8.18 -43.57
CA PRO A 28 24.95 -7.54 -44.88
C PRO A 28 25.87 -8.33 -45.82
N PRO A 29 25.59 -8.34 -47.15
CA PRO A 29 26.35 -9.16 -48.12
C PRO A 29 27.86 -8.86 -48.18
N ASP A 30 28.29 -7.64 -47.85
CA ASP A 30 29.70 -7.19 -47.91
C ASP A 30 30.35 -7.13 -46.51
N SER A 31 30.30 -8.23 -45.77
CA SER A 31 30.53 -8.26 -44.31
C SER A 31 31.95 -8.59 -43.82
N ASP A 32 32.98 -8.43 -44.65
CA ASP A 32 34.36 -8.76 -44.24
C ASP A 32 34.85 -7.88 -43.09
N ASN A 33 34.35 -6.65 -42.96
CA ASN A 33 34.76 -5.66 -41.96
C ASN A 33 33.71 -5.36 -40.86
N ILE A 34 32.68 -6.20 -40.69
CA ILE A 34 31.69 -5.96 -39.63
C ILE A 34 32.27 -6.30 -38.26
N THR A 35 32.43 -5.28 -37.42
CA THR A 35 32.94 -5.42 -36.04
C THR A 35 31.87 -5.95 -35.08
N TYR A 36 30.61 -5.51 -35.24
CA TYR A 36 29.49 -5.85 -34.36
C TYR A 36 28.21 -6.15 -35.15
N CYS A 37 27.38 -7.07 -34.65
CA CYS A 37 26.04 -7.32 -35.17
C CYS A 37 25.14 -6.10 -34.88
N PRO A 38 24.47 -5.51 -35.88
CA PRO A 38 23.60 -4.35 -35.67
C PRO A 38 22.32 -4.67 -34.87
N SER A 39 21.92 -5.94 -34.80
CA SER A 39 20.70 -6.37 -34.10
C SER A 39 20.95 -6.65 -32.61
N CYS A 40 21.99 -7.41 -32.28
CA CYS A 40 22.26 -7.84 -30.89
C CYS A 40 23.56 -7.28 -30.27
N GLY A 41 24.33 -6.49 -31.03
CA GLY A 41 25.60 -5.93 -30.55
C GLY A 41 26.74 -6.94 -30.40
N PHE A 42 26.57 -8.21 -30.80
CA PHE A 42 27.61 -9.23 -30.70
C PHE A 42 28.86 -8.89 -31.52
N SER A 43 30.06 -9.03 -30.93
CA SER A 43 31.32 -8.74 -31.62
C SER A 43 31.73 -9.87 -32.56
N ILE A 44 31.44 -9.68 -33.85
CA ILE A 44 31.73 -10.66 -34.90
C ILE A 44 33.24 -10.74 -35.16
N LYS A 45 33.95 -9.60 -35.13
CA LYS A 45 35.40 -9.56 -35.36
C LYS A 45 36.18 -10.32 -34.29
N ASN A 46 35.86 -10.10 -33.01
CA ASN A 46 36.50 -10.81 -31.91
C ASN A 46 36.21 -12.31 -31.95
N PHE A 47 35.02 -12.71 -32.41
CA PHE A 47 34.65 -14.11 -32.59
C PHE A 47 35.42 -14.78 -33.73
N LYS A 48 35.55 -14.11 -34.88
CA LYS A 48 36.36 -14.58 -36.02
C LYS A 48 37.83 -14.80 -35.62
N GLU A 49 38.38 -13.94 -34.78
CA GLU A 49 39.79 -14.00 -34.35
C GLU A 49 40.06 -15.04 -33.25
N ARG A 50 39.08 -15.33 -32.37
CA ARG A 50 39.31 -16.15 -31.16
C ARG A 50 38.62 -17.51 -31.18
N GLY A 51 37.69 -17.77 -32.10
CA GLY A 51 37.07 -19.10 -32.29
C GLY A 51 36.23 -19.63 -31.13
N THR A 52 36.14 -18.91 -30.01
CA THR A 52 35.43 -19.35 -28.82
C THR A 52 34.22 -18.45 -28.56
N ILE A 53 33.05 -19.07 -28.48
CA ILE A 53 31.89 -18.47 -27.83
C ILE A 53 32.28 -18.40 -26.35
N THR A 54 32.83 -17.28 -25.90
CA THR A 54 32.73 -16.96 -24.48
C THR A 54 31.23 -16.89 -24.25
N HIS A 55 30.66 -17.89 -23.58
CA HIS A 55 29.31 -17.83 -23.06
C HIS A 55 29.22 -16.52 -22.28
N ALA A 56 28.70 -15.48 -22.93
CA ALA A 56 28.01 -14.45 -22.23
C ALA A 56 26.90 -15.26 -21.53
N HIS A 57 27.11 -15.53 -20.25
CA HIS A 57 26.02 -15.83 -19.36
C HIS A 57 25.14 -14.57 -19.37
N ASP A 58 24.36 -14.42 -20.44
CA ASP A 58 23.02 -13.94 -20.28
C ASP A 58 22.42 -14.93 -19.30
N LYS A 59 22.44 -14.54 -18.02
CA LYS A 59 21.38 -14.91 -17.11
C LYS A 59 20.10 -14.39 -17.78
N PHE A 60 19.58 -15.14 -18.75
CA PHE A 60 18.17 -15.41 -18.73
C PHE A 60 17.94 -15.93 -17.32
N ILE A 61 17.45 -15.02 -16.46
CA ILE A 61 16.81 -15.42 -15.23
C ILE A 61 15.69 -16.32 -15.73
N ASP A 62 15.93 -17.62 -15.66
CA ASP A 62 14.89 -18.60 -15.77
C ASP A 62 13.92 -18.21 -14.66
N PHE A 63 12.82 -17.54 -15.04
CA PHE A 63 11.68 -17.30 -14.18
C PHE A 63 11.02 -18.67 -13.95
N THR A 64 11.75 -19.60 -13.35
CA THR A 64 11.13 -20.63 -12.52
C THR A 64 10.21 -19.85 -11.60
N GLU A 65 8.89 -19.97 -11.82
CA GLU A 65 7.89 -19.31 -11.00
C GLU A 65 8.20 -19.67 -9.55
N VAL A 66 8.82 -18.74 -8.81
CA VAL A 66 9.22 -19.00 -7.44
C VAL A 66 7.94 -19.07 -6.61
N LYS A 67 7.42 -20.29 -6.46
CA LYS A 67 6.24 -20.59 -5.66
C LYS A 67 6.71 -20.87 -4.24
N LEU A 68 6.21 -20.08 -3.30
CA LEU A 68 6.52 -20.27 -1.89
C LEU A 68 5.86 -21.54 -1.35
N THR A 69 6.66 -22.30 -0.62
CA THR A 69 6.18 -23.37 0.26
C THR A 69 5.56 -22.81 1.54
N GLU A 70 4.75 -23.59 2.25
CA GLU A 70 4.17 -23.18 3.54
C GLU A 70 5.24 -22.88 4.60
N LYS A 71 6.37 -23.59 4.55
CA LYS A 71 7.50 -23.36 5.45
C LYS A 71 8.15 -21.99 5.18
N GLU A 72 8.46 -21.68 3.92
CA GLU A 72 9.04 -20.38 3.54
C GLU A 72 8.10 -19.22 3.87
N LEU A 73 6.79 -19.48 3.86
CA LEU A 73 5.76 -18.53 4.23
C LEU A 73 5.72 -18.28 5.75
N SER A 74 5.79 -19.34 6.55
CA SER A 74 5.92 -19.25 8.01
C SER A 74 7.22 -18.54 8.42
N ASP A 75 8.32 -18.81 7.70
CA ASP A 75 9.62 -18.18 7.93
C ASP A 75 9.69 -16.74 7.39
N ASN A 76 8.60 -16.23 6.78
CA ASN A 76 8.48 -14.89 6.22
C ASN A 76 9.64 -14.50 5.28
N THR A 77 9.94 -15.40 4.34
CA THR A 77 11.10 -15.26 3.45
C THR A 77 11.00 -14.00 2.59
N LYS A 78 12.02 -13.13 2.64
CA LYS A 78 12.06 -11.81 1.97
C LYS A 78 12.42 -11.88 0.48
N LYS A 79 11.71 -12.70 -0.30
CA LYS A 79 11.91 -12.82 -1.75
C LYS A 79 11.10 -11.76 -2.51
N PRO A 80 11.61 -11.15 -3.60
CA PRO A 80 10.83 -10.28 -4.46
C PRO A 80 9.85 -11.11 -5.31
N LEU A 81 8.62 -11.23 -4.86
CA LEU A 81 7.60 -12.08 -5.49
C LEU A 81 6.85 -11.39 -6.63
N TRP A 82 6.58 -10.09 -6.49
CA TRP A 82 5.91 -9.28 -7.50
C TRP A 82 6.68 -7.98 -7.75
N SER A 83 6.49 -7.42 -8.94
CA SER A 83 7.24 -6.24 -9.39
C SER A 83 6.82 -4.97 -8.64
N THR A 84 7.67 -3.94 -8.72
CA THR A 84 7.34 -2.56 -8.30
C THR A 84 6.05 -2.08 -8.95
N SER A 85 5.87 -2.34 -10.26
CA SER A 85 4.66 -1.97 -11.00
C SER A 85 3.42 -2.63 -10.41
N SER A 86 3.47 -3.94 -10.16
CA SER A 86 2.35 -4.66 -9.55
C SER A 86 2.00 -4.09 -8.17
N SER A 87 3.03 -3.79 -7.37
CA SER A 87 2.85 -3.21 -6.03
C SER A 87 2.08 -1.90 -6.05
N ILE A 88 2.26 -1.06 -7.07
CA ILE A 88 1.61 0.25 -7.20
C ILE A 88 0.24 0.14 -7.86
N PHE A 89 0.15 -0.55 -9.01
CA PHE A 89 -1.07 -0.50 -9.81
C PHE A 89 -2.18 -1.41 -9.31
N LEU A 90 -1.88 -2.50 -8.61
CA LEU A 90 -2.93 -3.37 -8.07
C LEU A 90 -3.83 -2.68 -7.01
N PRO A 91 -3.30 -2.03 -5.95
CA PRO A 91 -4.14 -1.31 -4.99
C PRO A 91 -4.88 -0.14 -5.65
N LEU A 92 -4.26 0.57 -6.61
CA LEU A 92 -4.92 1.66 -7.34
C LEU A 92 -6.04 1.14 -8.23
N PHE A 93 -5.87 -0.03 -8.85
CA PHE A 93 -6.94 -0.70 -9.58
C PHE A 93 -8.07 -1.13 -8.64
N ALA A 94 -7.75 -1.64 -7.45
CA ALA A 94 -8.76 -1.98 -6.44
C ALA A 94 -9.55 -0.75 -6.00
N PHE A 95 -8.87 0.36 -5.72
CA PHE A 95 -9.47 1.64 -5.41
C PHE A 95 -10.37 2.15 -6.55
N ALA A 96 -9.86 2.20 -7.79
CA ALA A 96 -10.64 2.62 -8.94
C ALA A 96 -11.87 1.73 -9.20
N THR A 97 -11.76 0.43 -8.89
CA THR A 97 -12.90 -0.51 -8.99
C THR A 97 -13.96 -0.19 -7.94
N MET A 98 -13.54 0.08 -6.71
CA MET A 98 -14.44 0.50 -5.64
C MET A 98 -15.17 1.79 -6.01
N GLU A 99 -14.43 2.83 -6.39
CA GLU A 99 -15.00 4.13 -6.82
C GLU A 99 -15.95 3.98 -8.00
N PHE A 100 -15.59 3.16 -9.00
CA PHE A 100 -16.46 2.90 -10.14
C PHE A 100 -17.80 2.28 -9.72
N ILE A 101 -17.78 1.32 -8.77
CA ILE A 101 -19.01 0.71 -8.25
C ILE A 101 -19.87 1.75 -7.52
N VAL A 102 -19.24 2.58 -6.67
CA VAL A 102 -19.91 3.66 -5.94
C VAL A 102 -20.58 4.64 -6.91
N VAL A 103 -19.86 5.09 -7.94
CA VAL A 103 -20.38 5.99 -8.98
C VAL A 103 -21.53 5.37 -9.76
N VAL A 104 -21.44 4.08 -10.11
CA VAL A 104 -22.54 3.36 -10.80
C VAL A 104 -23.78 3.27 -9.93
N ILE A 105 -23.63 2.98 -8.63
CA ILE A 105 -24.77 2.95 -7.69
C ILE A 105 -25.38 4.33 -7.57
N PHE A 106 -24.55 5.36 -7.38
CA PHE A 106 -25.00 6.75 -7.31
C PHE A 106 -25.78 7.16 -8.57
N PHE A 107 -25.24 6.83 -9.75
CA PHE A 107 -25.90 7.09 -11.03
C PHE A 107 -27.27 6.41 -11.09
N ILE A 108 -27.39 5.16 -10.65
CA ILE A 108 -28.68 4.44 -10.58
C ILE A 108 -29.64 5.14 -9.61
N LEU A 109 -29.16 5.57 -8.44
CA LEU A 109 -29.99 6.25 -7.42
C LEU A 109 -30.60 7.54 -7.95
N VAL A 110 -29.87 8.32 -8.76
CA VAL A 110 -30.38 9.54 -9.41
C VAL A 110 -31.63 9.25 -10.28
N PHE A 111 -31.74 8.08 -10.91
CA PHE A 111 -32.93 7.72 -11.69
C PHE A 111 -34.06 7.14 -10.85
N ILE A 112 -33.76 6.57 -9.68
CA ILE A 112 -34.76 6.03 -8.75
C ILE A 112 -35.40 7.15 -7.93
N PHE A 113 -34.61 8.15 -7.51
CA PHE A 113 -35.03 9.29 -6.71
C PHE A 113 -34.96 10.58 -7.55
N PRO A 114 -36.00 10.88 -8.36
CA PRO A 114 -36.00 12.06 -9.22
C PRO A 114 -36.08 13.39 -8.44
N GLU A 115 -36.49 13.34 -7.18
CA GLU A 115 -36.49 14.51 -6.29
C GLU A 115 -35.12 14.67 -5.63
N ILE A 116 -34.45 15.79 -5.93
CA ILE A 116 -33.08 16.08 -5.46
C ILE A 116 -32.99 16.06 -3.93
N LEU A 117 -34.00 16.61 -3.24
CA LEU A 117 -33.99 16.69 -1.78
C LEU A 117 -33.99 15.30 -1.11
N LEU A 118 -34.76 14.35 -1.65
CA LEU A 118 -34.80 12.97 -1.14
C LEU A 118 -33.48 12.23 -1.42
N LEU A 119 -32.83 12.54 -2.54
CA LEU A 119 -31.54 11.98 -2.89
C LEU A 119 -30.45 12.51 -1.94
N GLU A 120 -30.43 13.82 -1.67
CA GLU A 120 -29.52 14.46 -0.71
C GLU A 120 -29.69 13.88 0.70
N GLU A 121 -30.93 13.78 1.19
CA GLU A 121 -31.24 13.16 2.50
C GLU A 121 -30.78 11.69 2.59
N LEU A 122 -30.87 10.94 1.48
CA LEU A 122 -30.40 9.56 1.42
C LEU A 122 -28.87 9.47 1.48
N ILE A 123 -28.18 10.32 0.71
CA ILE A 123 -26.71 10.29 0.63
C ILE A 123 -26.11 10.75 1.94
N ASP A 124 -26.64 11.81 2.55
CA ASP A 124 -26.18 12.37 3.83
C ASP A 124 -26.56 11.51 5.05
N ASN A 125 -27.17 10.35 4.83
CA ASN A 125 -27.53 9.42 5.89
C ASN A 125 -26.32 8.59 6.36
N THR A 126 -26.08 8.53 7.68
CA THR A 126 -24.98 7.74 8.25
C THR A 126 -25.05 6.24 7.89
N LEU A 127 -26.25 5.66 7.74
CA LEU A 127 -26.39 4.27 7.28
C LEU A 127 -25.96 4.09 5.83
N PHE A 128 -26.12 5.11 4.98
CA PHE A 128 -25.61 5.10 3.62
C PHE A 128 -24.09 4.97 3.64
N LEU A 129 -23.39 5.79 4.43
CA LEU A 129 -21.95 5.69 4.63
C LEU A 129 -21.52 4.28 5.12
N ILE A 130 -22.19 3.74 6.15
CA ILE A 130 -21.92 2.40 6.69
C ILE A 130 -22.03 1.31 5.62
N VAL A 131 -23.08 1.35 4.80
CA VAL A 131 -23.29 0.37 3.73
C VAL A 131 -22.23 0.53 2.64
N PHE A 132 -21.86 1.76 2.28
CA PHE A 132 -20.87 2.02 1.24
C PHE A 132 -19.46 1.63 1.67
N SER A 133 -19.10 1.78 2.95
CA SER A 133 -17.83 1.29 3.48
C SER A 133 -17.65 -0.23 3.33
N LEU A 134 -18.72 -1.02 3.12
CA LEU A 134 -18.60 -2.45 2.83
C LEU A 134 -17.90 -2.73 1.49
N PHE A 135 -17.91 -1.80 0.55
CA PHE A 135 -17.20 -1.95 -0.72
C PHE A 135 -15.67 -1.98 -0.55
N GLU A 136 -15.15 -1.52 0.60
CA GLU A 136 -13.72 -1.60 0.89
C GLU A 136 -13.20 -3.04 0.97
N PHE A 137 -14.06 -4.05 1.16
CA PHE A 137 -13.64 -5.45 1.05
C PHE A 137 -12.97 -5.79 -0.29
N ILE A 138 -13.16 -4.97 -1.33
CA ILE A 138 -12.42 -5.04 -2.60
C ILE A 138 -10.89 -4.98 -2.36
N PHE A 139 -10.43 -4.18 -1.39
CA PHE A 139 -9.03 -4.11 -0.98
C PHE A 139 -8.52 -5.39 -0.28
N ILE A 140 -9.41 -6.26 0.19
CA ILE A 140 -9.04 -7.62 0.61
C ILE A 140 -9.05 -8.55 -0.60
N PHE A 141 -10.17 -8.61 -1.32
CA PHE A 141 -10.39 -9.64 -2.34
C PHE A 141 -9.40 -9.57 -3.49
N ILE A 142 -9.09 -8.37 -4.01
CA ILE A 142 -8.20 -8.23 -5.16
C ILE A 142 -6.76 -8.67 -4.82
N PRO A 143 -6.10 -8.15 -3.76
CA PRO A 143 -4.80 -8.65 -3.33
C PRO A 143 -4.81 -10.15 -3.00
N LEU A 144 -5.86 -10.63 -2.32
CA LEU A 144 -5.99 -12.04 -1.97
C LEU A 144 -5.99 -12.95 -3.19
N ILE A 145 -6.71 -12.58 -4.26
CA ILE A 145 -6.73 -13.29 -5.54
C ILE A 145 -5.35 -13.21 -6.20
N ALA A 146 -4.77 -12.01 -6.28
CA ALA A 146 -3.53 -11.74 -7.01
C ALA A 146 -2.32 -12.51 -6.46
N VAL A 147 -2.21 -12.69 -5.14
CA VAL A 147 -1.05 -13.36 -4.54
C VAL A 147 -1.06 -14.88 -4.72
N GLY A 148 -2.18 -15.48 -5.13
CA GLY A 148 -2.32 -16.93 -5.26
C GLY A 148 -1.33 -17.58 -6.21
N LYS A 149 -0.94 -16.87 -7.27
CA LYS A 149 0.00 -17.39 -8.28
C LYS A 149 1.43 -17.57 -7.74
N TYR A 150 1.75 -16.96 -6.59
CA TYR A 150 3.07 -17.07 -5.95
C TYR A 150 3.14 -18.17 -4.88
N LEU A 151 2.07 -18.94 -4.70
CA LEU A 151 1.96 -19.97 -3.68
C LEU A 151 1.91 -21.35 -4.32
N GLN A 152 2.61 -22.32 -3.71
CA GLN A 152 2.48 -23.72 -4.12
C GLN A 152 1.07 -24.25 -3.79
N THR A 153 0.54 -23.89 -2.61
CA THR A 153 -0.81 -24.22 -2.15
C THR A 153 -1.60 -22.92 -1.89
N PRO A 154 -2.41 -22.45 -2.85
CA PRO A 154 -3.05 -21.14 -2.77
C PRO A 154 -4.33 -21.14 -1.91
N SER A 155 -4.26 -21.68 -0.68
CA SER A 155 -5.33 -21.65 0.31
C SER A 155 -5.56 -20.22 0.83
N ILE A 156 -6.75 -19.93 1.38
CA ILE A 156 -7.05 -18.62 1.99
C ILE A 156 -6.04 -18.30 3.10
N ARG A 157 -5.70 -19.30 3.94
CA ARG A 157 -4.69 -19.17 5.00
C ARG A 157 -3.34 -18.72 4.44
N ASN A 158 -2.87 -19.35 3.36
CA ASN A 158 -1.56 -19.02 2.77
C ASN A 158 -1.58 -17.68 2.02
N ARG A 159 -2.70 -17.33 1.39
CA ARG A 159 -2.90 -16.01 0.76
C ARG A 159 -2.91 -14.87 1.79
N LEU A 160 -3.53 -15.07 2.95
CA LEU A 160 -3.46 -14.10 4.06
C LEU A 160 -2.06 -14.08 4.68
N GLY A 161 -1.41 -15.24 4.79
CA GLY A 161 -0.01 -15.39 5.20
C GLY A 161 0.96 -14.53 4.41
N ILE A 162 0.89 -14.61 3.08
CA ILE A 162 1.84 -13.89 2.22
C ILE A 162 1.59 -12.38 2.24
N LEU A 163 0.35 -11.97 2.53
CA LEU A 163 -0.02 -10.57 2.76
C LEU A 163 0.43 -10.08 4.15
N GLY A 164 0.65 -10.97 5.12
CA GLY A 164 1.28 -10.61 6.41
C GLY A 164 0.44 -10.89 7.64
N LEU A 165 -0.68 -11.61 7.48
CA LEU A 165 -1.39 -12.19 8.60
C LEU A 165 -0.69 -13.50 9.00
N PRO A 166 -0.10 -13.59 10.19
CA PRO A 166 0.81 -14.68 10.51
C PRO A 166 0.07 -16.02 10.68
N ILE A 167 0.62 -17.06 10.05
CA ILE A 167 0.01 -18.39 9.91
C ILE A 167 0.11 -19.20 11.21
N ASP A 168 1.28 -19.18 11.85
CA ASP A 168 1.62 -20.04 13.00
C ASP A 168 1.90 -19.25 14.29
N GLN A 169 1.39 -18.01 14.37
CA GLN A 169 1.56 -17.20 15.57
C GLN A 169 0.72 -17.74 16.74
N THR A 170 1.35 -17.84 17.91
CA THR A 170 0.70 -18.24 19.16
C THR A 170 -0.42 -17.27 19.56
N LYS A 171 -1.39 -17.73 20.36
CA LYS A 171 -2.44 -16.86 20.91
C LYS A 171 -1.84 -15.68 21.68
N LEU A 172 -0.77 -15.94 22.44
CA LEU A 172 -0.05 -14.91 23.21
C LEU A 172 0.60 -13.87 22.29
N GLY A 173 1.25 -14.32 21.21
CA GLY A 173 1.84 -13.45 20.21
C GLY A 173 0.79 -12.57 19.52
N LYS A 174 -0.36 -13.14 19.14
CA LYS A 174 -1.46 -12.36 18.55
C LYS A 174 -1.99 -11.30 19.52
N LEU A 175 -2.23 -11.68 20.78
CA LEU A 175 -2.73 -10.78 21.81
C LEU A 175 -1.76 -9.62 22.08
N LYS A 176 -0.45 -9.91 22.08
CA LYS A 176 0.59 -8.90 22.19
C LYS A 176 0.53 -7.88 21.05
N GLU A 177 0.40 -8.32 19.80
CA GLU A 177 0.27 -7.39 18.66
C GLU A 177 -1.01 -6.56 18.73
N ILE A 178 -2.12 -7.13 19.23
CA ILE A 178 -3.37 -6.40 19.44
C ILE A 178 -3.16 -5.25 20.45
N PHE A 179 -2.57 -5.52 21.62
CA PHE A 179 -2.27 -4.48 22.59
C PHE A 179 -1.29 -3.43 22.05
N LEU A 180 -0.31 -3.85 21.25
CA LEU A 180 0.59 -2.92 20.59
C LEU A 180 -0.19 -1.96 19.66
N GLY A 181 -1.09 -2.49 18.85
CA GLY A 181 -1.96 -1.71 17.97
C GLY A 181 -2.82 -0.70 18.74
N PHE A 182 -3.45 -1.11 19.85
CA PHE A 182 -4.22 -0.20 20.71
C PHE A 182 -3.38 0.92 21.32
N GLY A 183 -2.14 0.63 21.75
CA GLY A 183 -1.23 1.67 22.24
C GLY A 183 -0.90 2.69 21.15
N PHE A 184 -0.58 2.20 19.95
CA PHE A 184 -0.24 3.07 18.82
C PHE A 184 -1.43 3.81 18.20
N SER A 185 -2.66 3.33 18.33
CA SER A 185 -3.84 4.05 17.82
C SER A 185 -4.05 5.37 18.57
N VAL A 186 -3.80 5.39 19.88
CA VAL A 186 -3.87 6.62 20.69
C VAL A 186 -2.72 7.56 20.33
N ILE A 187 -1.51 7.04 20.14
CA ILE A 187 -0.38 7.83 19.61
C ILE A 187 -0.74 8.44 18.26
N ALA A 188 -1.40 7.70 17.37
CA ALA A 188 -1.82 8.19 16.06
C ALA A 188 -2.83 9.34 16.17
N VAL A 189 -3.79 9.28 17.10
CA VAL A 189 -4.73 10.39 17.39
C VAL A 189 -3.95 11.64 17.75
N PHE A 190 -3.03 11.57 18.72
CA PHE A 190 -2.24 12.74 19.12
C PHE A 190 -1.30 13.22 18.00
N LEU A 191 -0.68 12.32 17.26
CA LEU A 191 0.20 12.65 16.14
C LEU A 191 -0.55 13.46 15.08
N VAL A 192 -1.70 12.96 14.62
CA VAL A 192 -2.49 13.61 13.57
C VAL A 192 -3.04 14.96 14.04
N ASN A 193 -3.58 15.03 15.26
CA ASN A 193 -4.08 16.30 15.81
C ASN A 193 -2.95 17.33 16.00
N LEU A 194 -1.78 16.91 16.46
CA LEU A 194 -0.63 17.80 16.62
C LEU A 194 -0.13 18.34 15.28
N VAL A 195 -0.04 17.48 14.26
CA VAL A 195 0.33 17.89 12.89
C VAL A 195 -0.70 18.87 12.35
N SER A 196 -2.00 18.57 12.50
CA SER A 196 -3.09 19.44 12.03
C SER A 196 -3.04 20.82 12.69
N PHE A 197 -2.94 20.86 14.03
CA PHE A 197 -2.81 22.10 14.80
C PHE A 197 -1.61 22.94 14.36
N PHE A 198 -0.45 22.31 14.15
CA PHE A 198 0.75 23.03 13.72
C PHE A 198 0.61 23.61 12.32
N LEU A 199 -0.03 22.89 11.41
CA LEU A 199 -0.28 23.36 10.05
C LEU A 199 -1.31 24.48 10.02
N GLU A 200 -2.38 24.38 10.80
CA GLU A 200 -3.36 25.46 10.97
C GLU A 200 -2.68 26.72 11.51
N PHE A 201 -1.82 26.58 12.52
CA PHE A 201 -1.05 27.70 13.06
C PHE A 201 -0.15 28.33 12.00
N ILE A 202 0.57 27.52 11.21
CA ILE A 202 1.41 28.03 10.11
C ILE A 202 0.55 28.72 9.05
N LEU A 203 -0.52 28.10 8.58
CA LEU A 203 -1.34 28.62 7.50
C LEU A 203 -2.04 29.91 7.92
N SER A 204 -2.49 30.01 9.17
CA SER A 204 -3.09 31.23 9.75
C SER A 204 -2.12 32.40 9.84
N PHE A 205 -0.81 32.15 9.74
CA PHE A 205 0.19 33.22 9.64
C PHE A 205 0.32 33.75 8.21
N PHE A 206 0.09 32.91 7.20
CA PHE A 206 0.26 33.25 5.78
C PHE A 206 -1.05 33.67 5.09
N PHE A 207 -2.19 33.18 5.58
CA PHE A 207 -3.52 33.44 5.07
C PHE A 207 -4.40 34.03 6.17
N ASP A 208 -5.40 34.83 5.80
CA ASP A 208 -6.38 35.34 6.76
C ASP A 208 -7.07 34.18 7.49
N LEU A 209 -7.30 34.34 8.79
CA LEU A 209 -7.96 33.33 9.63
C LEU A 209 -9.28 32.86 8.99
N GLU A 210 -10.05 33.79 8.44
CA GLU A 210 -11.30 33.48 7.74
C GLU A 210 -11.09 32.53 6.55
N VAL A 211 -10.01 32.68 5.77
CA VAL A 211 -9.71 31.77 4.65
C VAL A 211 -9.36 30.38 5.16
N VAL A 212 -8.59 30.28 6.23
CA VAL A 212 -8.20 29.00 6.83
C VAL A 212 -9.42 28.29 7.42
N PHE A 213 -10.23 28.98 8.24
CA PHE A 213 -11.45 28.44 8.82
C PHE A 213 -12.48 28.07 7.73
N ASN A 214 -12.70 28.93 6.74
CA ASN A 214 -13.65 28.64 5.66
C ASN A 214 -13.18 27.49 4.75
N SER A 215 -11.89 27.24 4.68
CA SER A 215 -11.32 26.12 3.93
C SER A 215 -11.34 24.80 4.71
N GLN A 216 -11.57 24.83 6.03
CA GLN A 216 -11.85 23.62 6.80
C GLN A 216 -13.28 23.11 6.57
N ASN A 217 -14.24 24.00 6.32
CA ASN A 217 -15.65 23.64 6.12
C ASN A 217 -15.94 22.54 5.07
N PRO A 218 -15.18 22.35 3.97
CA PRO A 218 -15.37 21.20 3.07
C PRO A 218 -14.87 19.83 3.58
N SER A 219 -14.39 19.71 4.84
CA SER A 219 -14.48 18.43 5.58
C SER A 219 -15.93 18.03 5.92
N SER A 220 -16.90 18.86 5.48
CA SER A 220 -18.33 18.79 5.69
C SER A 220 -18.97 17.42 5.50
N GLU A 221 -18.49 16.54 4.63
CA GLU A 221 -19.22 15.29 4.38
C GLU A 221 -19.18 14.37 5.62
N ILE A 222 -17.99 13.99 6.10
CA ILE A 222 -17.82 13.17 7.32
C ILE A 222 -18.35 13.91 8.56
N ASP A 223 -18.11 15.21 8.65
CA ASP A 223 -18.57 16.03 9.76
C ASP A 223 -20.11 16.10 9.82
N ASN A 224 -20.80 16.20 8.69
CA ASN A 224 -22.27 16.19 8.62
C ASN A 224 -22.86 14.83 9.01
N TYR A 225 -22.25 13.72 8.56
CA TYR A 225 -22.65 12.38 9.00
C TYR A 225 -22.51 12.24 10.51
N ILE A 226 -21.36 12.64 11.08
CA ILE A 226 -21.10 12.51 12.52
C ILE A 226 -21.98 13.46 13.34
N PHE A 227 -22.21 14.68 12.87
CA PHE A 227 -23.06 15.67 13.53
C PHE A 227 -24.50 15.18 13.67
N SER A 228 -25.05 14.60 12.60
CA SER A 228 -26.44 14.14 12.54
C SER A 228 -26.65 12.71 13.05
N ALA A 229 -25.58 11.93 13.26
CA ALA A 229 -25.68 10.54 13.67
C ALA A 229 -26.26 10.36 15.08
N ASN A 230 -27.03 9.28 15.26
CA ASN A 230 -27.41 8.82 16.60
C ASN A 230 -26.37 7.84 17.18
N LEU A 231 -26.48 7.55 18.48
CA LEU A 231 -25.54 6.67 19.18
C LEU A 231 -25.43 5.26 18.56
N PHE A 232 -26.54 4.72 18.03
CA PHE A 232 -26.54 3.39 17.40
C PHE A 232 -25.73 3.40 16.10
N GLU A 233 -25.90 4.44 15.27
CA GLU A 233 -25.12 4.63 14.04
C GLU A 233 -23.63 4.83 14.32
N ILE A 234 -23.26 5.59 15.36
CA ILE A 234 -21.87 5.74 15.79
C ILE A 234 -21.26 4.38 16.18
N VAL A 235 -21.98 3.55 16.92
CA VAL A 235 -21.51 2.19 17.26
C VAL A 235 -21.31 1.35 16.00
N LEU A 236 -22.21 1.42 15.02
CA LEU A 236 -22.04 0.71 13.75
C LEU A 236 -20.84 1.24 12.95
N LEU A 237 -20.64 2.55 12.88
CA LEU A 237 -19.46 3.15 12.24
C LEU A 237 -18.16 2.67 12.89
N VAL A 238 -18.08 2.67 14.22
CA VAL A 238 -16.93 2.14 14.96
C VAL A 238 -16.65 0.68 14.59
N LEU A 239 -17.71 -0.15 14.50
CA LEU A 239 -17.55 -1.55 14.10
C LEU A 239 -17.07 -1.68 12.66
N ILE A 240 -17.58 -0.87 11.74
CA ILE A 240 -17.11 -0.83 10.34
C ILE A 240 -15.64 -0.42 10.25
N MET A 241 -15.21 0.60 11.00
CA MET A 241 -13.83 1.05 11.02
C MET A 241 -12.86 -0.05 11.48
N ILE A 242 -13.24 -0.84 12.49
CA ILE A 242 -12.42 -1.93 13.03
C ILE A 242 -12.46 -3.19 12.17
N LEU A 243 -13.62 -3.57 11.65
CA LEU A 243 -13.83 -4.87 11.02
C LEU A 243 -13.69 -4.86 9.50
N VAL A 244 -13.86 -3.68 8.88
CA VAL A 244 -13.87 -3.54 7.42
C VAL A 244 -12.74 -2.62 6.98
N VAL A 245 -12.77 -1.36 7.38
CA VAL A 245 -11.86 -0.32 6.84
C VAL A 245 -10.41 -0.62 7.17
N GLY A 246 -10.06 -0.65 8.45
CA GLY A 246 -8.69 -0.92 8.91
C GLY A 246 -8.12 -2.21 8.31
N PRO A 247 -8.78 -3.38 8.42
CA PRO A 247 -8.31 -4.62 7.82
C PRO A 247 -8.12 -4.55 6.30
N SER A 248 -9.06 -3.94 5.59
CA SER A 248 -9.07 -3.93 4.12
C SER A 248 -7.93 -3.09 3.57
N GLU A 249 -7.78 -1.87 4.06
CA GLU A 249 -6.73 -0.98 3.63
C GLU A 249 -5.34 -1.49 4.02
N GLU A 250 -5.15 -2.01 5.24
CA GLU A 250 -3.85 -2.54 5.65
C GLU A 250 -3.41 -3.74 4.81
N ILE A 251 -4.35 -4.62 4.42
CA ILE A 251 -4.04 -5.75 3.53
C ILE A 251 -3.56 -5.26 2.16
N ALA A 252 -4.22 -4.26 1.56
CA ALA A 252 -3.82 -3.71 0.27
C ALA A 252 -2.52 -2.89 0.33
N PHE A 253 -2.42 -1.95 1.28
CA PHE A 253 -1.32 -1.01 1.31
C PHE A 253 -0.10 -1.55 2.04
N ARG A 254 -0.24 -2.22 3.18
CA ARG A 254 0.93 -2.73 3.92
C ARG A 254 1.26 -4.13 3.42
N GLY A 255 0.25 -4.98 3.32
CA GLY A 255 0.41 -6.37 2.96
C GLY A 255 0.79 -6.63 1.50
N TYR A 256 0.30 -5.82 0.57
CA TYR A 256 0.63 -5.96 -0.86
C TYR A 256 1.61 -4.88 -1.33
N THR A 257 1.25 -3.61 -1.18
CA THR A 257 1.99 -2.48 -1.76
C THR A 257 3.36 -2.30 -1.11
N GLN A 258 3.40 -1.99 0.19
CA GLN A 258 4.62 -1.74 0.93
C GLN A 258 5.53 -2.96 0.90
N LYS A 259 4.96 -4.14 1.15
CA LYS A 259 5.70 -5.39 1.13
C LYS A 259 6.44 -5.60 -0.19
N GLY A 260 5.74 -5.42 -1.32
CA GLY A 260 6.34 -5.52 -2.65
C GLY A 260 7.39 -4.45 -2.90
N LEU A 261 7.10 -3.20 -2.57
CA LEU A 261 8.03 -2.10 -2.78
C LEU A 261 9.30 -2.23 -1.94
N ILE A 262 9.20 -2.66 -0.68
CA ILE A 262 10.36 -2.92 0.18
C ILE A 262 11.28 -3.98 -0.45
N ARG A 263 10.69 -5.05 -0.98
CA ARG A 263 11.46 -6.17 -1.59
C ARG A 263 12.17 -5.78 -2.89
N ASN A 264 11.67 -4.78 -3.62
CA ASN A 264 12.25 -4.34 -4.90
C ASN A 264 13.12 -3.09 -4.78
N LEU A 265 12.77 -2.15 -3.89
CA LEU A 265 13.38 -0.82 -3.80
C LEU A 265 14.07 -0.55 -2.46
N GLY A 266 13.97 -1.47 -1.50
CA GLY A 266 14.50 -1.33 -0.15
C GLY A 266 13.53 -0.68 0.84
N ASN A 267 13.87 -0.77 2.13
CA ASN A 267 12.99 -0.41 3.25
C ASN A 267 12.50 1.04 3.16
N THR A 268 13.42 2.00 3.04
CA THR A 268 13.09 3.44 3.07
C THR A 268 12.19 3.85 1.91
N SER A 269 12.58 3.52 0.67
CA SER A 269 11.80 3.86 -0.52
C SER A 269 10.45 3.15 -0.53
N GLY A 270 10.39 1.89 -0.09
CA GLY A 270 9.14 1.13 -0.04
C GLY A 270 8.12 1.72 0.94
N ILE A 271 8.57 2.12 2.13
CA ILE A 271 7.70 2.78 3.12
C ILE A 271 7.25 4.15 2.61
N LEU A 272 8.17 4.97 2.10
CA LEU A 272 7.88 6.33 1.66
C LEU A 272 6.89 6.36 0.49
N ILE A 273 7.13 5.53 -0.54
CA ILE A 273 6.25 5.46 -1.72
C ILE A 273 4.86 4.95 -1.33
N THR A 274 4.77 3.95 -0.44
CA THR A 274 3.47 3.49 0.06
C THR A 274 2.74 4.61 0.77
N ALA A 275 3.42 5.38 1.63
CA ALA A 275 2.81 6.49 2.33
C ALA A 275 2.29 7.58 1.38
N LEU A 276 3.05 7.91 0.34
CA LEU A 276 2.61 8.85 -0.69
C LEU A 276 1.38 8.34 -1.45
N ILE A 277 1.34 7.05 -1.84
CA ILE A 277 0.20 6.46 -2.54
C ILE A 277 -1.05 6.47 -1.64
N PHE A 278 -0.90 6.04 -0.39
CA PHE A 278 -1.98 6.03 0.59
C PHE A 278 -2.54 7.44 0.81
N THR A 279 -1.68 8.44 1.02
CA THR A 279 -2.11 9.83 1.14
C THR A 279 -2.79 10.32 -0.12
N ALA A 280 -2.25 10.03 -1.31
CA ALA A 280 -2.80 10.55 -2.57
C ALA A 280 -4.23 10.07 -2.85
N ILE A 281 -4.56 8.80 -2.54
CA ILE A 281 -5.93 8.30 -2.76
C ILE A 281 -6.96 8.98 -1.84
N HIS A 282 -6.56 9.37 -0.62
CA HIS A 282 -7.42 10.08 0.33
C HIS A 282 -7.63 11.54 -0.04
N LEU A 283 -6.83 12.08 -0.97
CA LEU A 283 -6.94 13.46 -1.44
C LEU A 283 -7.74 13.59 -2.74
N LEU A 284 -8.34 12.50 -3.25
CA LEU A 284 -9.03 12.52 -4.55
C LEU A 284 -10.25 13.45 -4.54
N THR A 285 -10.97 13.52 -3.42
CA THR A 285 -12.16 14.39 -3.28
C THR A 285 -11.82 15.87 -3.42
N LEU A 286 -10.59 16.29 -3.07
CA LEU A 286 -10.15 17.68 -3.24
C LEU A 286 -10.09 18.11 -4.71
N ILE A 287 -10.00 17.17 -5.66
CA ILE A 287 -9.93 17.50 -7.09
C ILE A 287 -11.16 18.31 -7.52
N LEU A 288 -12.33 18.07 -6.92
CA LEU A 288 -13.54 18.82 -7.20
C LEU A 288 -13.44 20.29 -6.74
N ILE A 289 -12.74 20.54 -5.64
CA ILE A 289 -12.55 21.87 -5.04
C ILE A 289 -11.48 22.69 -5.79
N ALA A 290 -10.51 22.01 -6.41
CA ALA A 290 -9.44 22.63 -7.19
C ALA A 290 -9.96 23.59 -8.28
N PHE A 291 -11.12 23.27 -8.87
CA PHE A 291 -11.75 24.09 -9.91
C PHE A 291 -12.55 25.28 -9.37
N ALA A 292 -12.99 25.23 -8.10
CA ALA A 292 -13.80 26.27 -7.48
C ALA A 292 -12.94 27.37 -6.85
N SER A 293 -11.89 27.01 -6.11
CA SER A 293 -11.01 27.95 -5.42
C SER A 293 -9.59 27.40 -5.29
N PRO A 294 -8.61 27.90 -6.07
CA PRO A 294 -7.22 27.45 -6.01
C PRO A 294 -6.57 27.65 -4.63
N ILE A 295 -6.94 28.72 -3.93
CA ILE A 295 -6.41 29.02 -2.59
C ILE A 295 -6.98 28.04 -1.56
N SER A 296 -8.31 27.84 -1.56
CA SER A 296 -8.94 26.89 -0.64
C SER A 296 -8.47 25.46 -0.90
N PHE A 297 -8.28 25.08 -2.16
CA PHE A 297 -7.66 23.82 -2.54
C PHE A 297 -6.26 23.67 -1.95
N PHE A 298 -5.40 24.68 -2.11
CA PHE A 298 -4.04 24.62 -1.59
C PHE A 298 -4.01 24.49 -0.05
N VAL A 299 -4.81 25.30 0.65
CA VAL A 299 -4.93 25.25 2.12
C VAL A 299 -5.39 23.86 2.57
N GLN A 300 -6.46 23.33 1.99
CA GLN A 300 -6.97 22.00 2.31
C GLN A 300 -6.00 20.87 1.97
N PHE A 301 -5.32 20.99 0.83
CA PHE A 301 -4.32 20.01 0.44
C PHE A 301 -3.25 19.90 1.51
N ILE A 302 -2.74 21.03 2.01
CA ILE A 302 -1.74 21.03 3.10
C ILE A 302 -2.33 20.46 4.39
N LEU A 303 -3.53 20.90 4.77
CA LEU A 303 -4.20 20.45 5.99
C LEU A 303 -4.50 18.95 6.00
N MET A 304 -4.77 18.33 4.85
CA MET A 304 -5.04 16.88 4.77
C MET A 304 -3.81 16.04 4.44
N PHE A 305 -2.94 16.50 3.54
CA PHE A 305 -1.80 15.72 3.06
C PHE A 305 -0.90 15.27 4.21
N PHE A 306 -0.46 16.19 5.05
CA PHE A 306 0.52 15.90 6.08
C PHE A 306 -0.03 15.00 7.21
N PRO A 307 -1.27 15.18 7.71
CA PRO A 307 -1.89 14.21 8.61
C PRO A 307 -1.99 12.80 8.05
N TYR A 308 -2.55 12.63 6.85
CA TYR A 308 -2.66 11.31 6.21
C TYR A 308 -1.29 10.69 5.97
N PHE A 309 -0.32 11.50 5.53
CA PHE A 309 1.05 11.06 5.31
C PHE A 309 1.74 10.62 6.61
N ALA A 310 1.57 11.39 7.69
CA ALA A 310 2.11 11.05 9.01
C ALA A 310 1.51 9.75 9.55
N LEU A 311 0.19 9.57 9.45
CA LEU A 311 -0.49 8.33 9.81
C LEU A 311 0.02 7.15 8.98
N SER A 312 0.14 7.34 7.67
CA SER A 312 0.58 6.26 6.79
C SER A 312 2.03 5.86 7.03
N LEU A 313 2.91 6.82 7.34
CA LEU A 313 4.27 6.54 7.77
C LEU A 313 4.29 5.76 9.09
N LEU A 314 3.47 6.15 10.09
CA LEU A 314 3.38 5.43 11.36
C LEU A 314 2.98 3.97 11.16
N LEU A 315 1.92 3.73 10.39
CA LEU A 315 1.45 2.39 10.03
C LEU A 315 2.53 1.59 9.29
N GLY A 316 3.18 2.20 8.30
CA GLY A 316 4.21 1.54 7.50
C GLY A 316 5.47 1.22 8.30
N MET A 317 5.89 2.12 9.19
CA MET A 317 6.98 1.87 10.13
C MET A 317 6.64 0.76 11.09
N LEU A 318 5.44 0.77 11.69
CA LEU A 318 5.00 -0.28 12.61
C LEU A 318 5.00 -1.64 11.90
N PHE A 319 4.38 -1.75 10.71
CA PHE A 319 4.38 -2.96 9.91
C PHE A 319 5.80 -3.49 9.64
N HIS A 320 6.74 -2.59 9.32
CA HIS A 320 8.14 -2.95 9.10
C HIS A 320 8.83 -3.43 10.39
N TYR A 321 8.67 -2.71 11.51
CA TYR A 321 9.24 -3.06 12.82
C TYR A 321 8.66 -4.34 13.42
N ARG A 322 7.47 -4.76 12.98
CA ARG A 322 6.83 -6.02 13.38
C ARG A 322 7.09 -7.16 12.40
N ASP A 323 8.19 -7.09 11.65
CA ASP A 323 8.60 -8.10 10.68
C ASP A 323 7.47 -8.46 9.69
N GLU A 324 6.78 -7.46 9.15
CA GLU A 324 5.65 -7.63 8.23
C GLU A 324 4.45 -8.38 8.85
N ASN A 325 4.24 -8.26 10.17
CA ASN A 325 3.01 -8.68 10.84
C ASN A 325 1.94 -7.59 10.75
N LEU A 326 0.80 -7.91 10.13
CA LEU A 326 -0.31 -6.98 9.91
C LEU A 326 -1.21 -6.76 11.12
N ILE A 327 -1.15 -7.59 12.17
CA ILE A 327 -2.12 -7.50 13.28
C ILE A 327 -2.06 -6.13 13.97
N ALA A 328 -0.86 -5.68 14.35
CA ALA A 328 -0.70 -4.39 15.04
C ALA A 328 -1.09 -3.19 14.15
N PRO A 329 -0.68 -3.11 12.85
CA PRO A 329 -1.18 -2.09 11.93
C PRO A 329 -2.70 -2.10 11.74
N ILE A 330 -3.33 -3.27 11.59
CA ILE A 330 -4.79 -3.39 11.43
C ILE A 330 -5.52 -2.83 12.64
N VAL A 331 -5.07 -3.21 13.84
CA VAL A 331 -5.66 -2.71 15.08
C VAL A 331 -5.40 -1.22 15.25
N LEU A 332 -4.17 -0.75 14.99
CA LEU A 332 -3.83 0.68 15.02
C LEU A 332 -4.81 1.46 14.15
N HIS A 333 -4.93 1.08 12.87
CA HIS A 333 -5.71 1.80 11.89
C HIS A 333 -7.20 1.81 12.26
N GLY A 334 -7.81 0.63 12.44
CA GLY A 334 -9.25 0.55 12.72
C GLY A 334 -9.65 1.22 14.03
N VAL A 335 -8.81 1.13 15.07
CA VAL A 335 -9.07 1.81 16.34
C VAL A 335 -8.81 3.31 16.23
N TYR A 336 -7.79 3.75 15.50
CA TYR A 336 -7.57 5.18 15.23
C TYR A 336 -8.79 5.81 14.53
N ASN A 337 -9.30 5.16 13.48
CA ASN A 337 -10.52 5.62 12.78
C ASN A 337 -11.74 5.62 13.71
N SER A 338 -11.87 4.62 14.58
CA SER A 338 -12.94 4.58 15.57
C SER A 338 -12.85 5.72 16.59
N LEU A 339 -11.64 5.98 17.10
CA LEU A 339 -11.40 7.05 18.06
C LEU A 339 -11.65 8.44 17.44
N THR A 340 -11.33 8.64 16.17
CA THR A 340 -11.63 9.90 15.47
C THR A 340 -13.13 10.09 15.25
N VAL A 341 -13.88 9.04 14.89
CA VAL A 341 -15.35 9.07 14.82
C VAL A 341 -15.97 9.42 16.19
N ILE A 342 -15.53 8.76 17.26
CA ILE A 342 -16.03 9.03 18.62
C ILE A 342 -15.67 10.47 19.05
N LEU A 343 -14.43 10.91 18.78
CA LEU A 343 -13.98 12.26 19.09
C LEU A 343 -14.84 13.30 18.36
N GLY A 344 -15.10 13.12 17.07
CA GLY A 344 -15.98 14.00 16.30
C GLY A 344 -17.40 14.03 16.88
N TYR A 345 -17.97 12.88 17.23
CA TYR A 345 -19.32 12.82 17.82
C TYR A 345 -19.40 13.59 19.15
N ILE A 346 -18.41 13.40 20.04
CA ILE A 346 -18.35 14.12 21.32
C ILE A 346 -18.09 15.62 21.08
N PHE A 347 -17.25 15.97 20.10
CA PHE A 347 -16.95 17.37 19.77
C PHE A 347 -18.21 18.13 19.33
N TYR A 348 -19.07 17.51 18.52
CA TYR A 348 -20.28 18.14 18.00
C TYR A 348 -21.48 18.07 18.95
N ASN A 349 -21.66 16.96 19.68
CA ASN A 349 -22.87 16.68 20.47
C ASN A 349 -22.64 16.68 21.99
N GLY A 350 -21.39 16.68 22.44
CA GLY A 350 -21.01 16.57 23.84
C GLY A 350 -20.62 17.89 24.48
N THR A 351 -20.15 17.79 25.72
CA THR A 351 -19.61 18.91 26.50
C THR A 351 -18.08 18.89 26.55
N ILE A 352 -17.48 19.99 27.01
CA ILE A 352 -16.03 20.04 27.28
C ILE A 352 -15.63 19.00 28.35
N GLU A 353 -16.51 18.70 29.31
CA GLU A 353 -16.27 17.66 30.30
C GLU A 353 -16.21 16.27 29.65
N ASP A 354 -17.11 15.97 28.71
CA ASP A 354 -17.09 14.72 27.96
C ASP A 354 -15.80 14.56 27.15
N LEU A 355 -15.31 15.63 26.51
CA LEU A 355 -14.02 15.63 25.82
C LEU A 355 -12.86 15.34 26.78
N ASN A 356 -12.83 16.00 27.95
CA ASN A 356 -11.79 15.76 28.96
C ASN A 356 -11.80 14.31 29.46
N VAL A 357 -12.99 13.75 29.71
CA VAL A 357 -13.16 12.35 30.11
C VAL A 357 -12.69 11.40 29.00
N PHE A 358 -13.05 11.68 27.74
CA PHE A 358 -12.60 10.91 26.59
C PHE A 358 -11.08 10.87 26.49
N PHE A 359 -10.40 12.03 26.57
CA PHE A 359 -8.93 12.09 26.52
C PHE A 359 -8.29 11.33 27.68
N LEU A 360 -8.84 11.43 28.90
CA LEU A 360 -8.36 10.67 30.05
C LEU A 360 -8.48 9.16 29.81
N ILE A 361 -9.62 8.71 29.27
CA ILE A 361 -9.87 7.29 28.98
C ILE A 361 -8.87 6.77 27.94
N ILE A 362 -8.67 7.45 26.81
CA ILE A 362 -7.76 6.95 25.77
C ILE A 362 -6.31 6.95 26.24
N ILE A 363 -5.89 7.93 27.05
CA ILE A 363 -4.54 7.95 27.65
C ILE A 363 -4.37 6.75 28.61
N LEU A 364 -5.36 6.49 29.46
CA LEU A 364 -5.33 5.33 30.35
C LEU A 364 -5.27 4.01 29.56
N LEU A 365 -6.09 3.87 28.51
CA LEU A 365 -6.09 2.71 27.62
C LEU A 365 -4.72 2.53 26.93
N MET A 366 -4.08 3.61 26.50
CA MET A 366 -2.73 3.56 25.92
C MET A 366 -1.71 3.01 26.93
N VAL A 367 -1.72 3.52 28.17
CA VAL A 367 -0.81 3.06 29.24
C VAL A 367 -1.05 1.58 29.55
N ILE A 368 -2.30 1.18 29.72
CA ILE A 368 -2.67 -0.22 29.97
C ILE A 368 -2.25 -1.12 28.80
N SER A 369 -2.38 -0.64 27.57
CA SER A 369 -2.04 -1.40 26.37
C SER A 369 -0.53 -1.64 26.26
N PHE A 370 0.29 -0.61 26.45
CA PHE A 370 1.75 -0.79 26.47
C PHE A 370 2.21 -1.65 27.64
N PHE A 371 1.66 -1.44 28.84
CA PHE A 371 1.97 -2.28 30.00
C PHE A 371 1.64 -3.75 29.74
N SER A 372 0.46 -4.02 29.18
CA SER A 372 0.02 -5.36 28.78
C SER A 372 0.95 -5.96 27.72
N TYR A 373 1.31 -5.20 26.69
CA TYR A 373 2.30 -5.62 25.68
C TYR A 373 3.62 -6.08 26.32
N TYR A 374 4.21 -5.28 27.22
CA TYR A 374 5.47 -5.62 27.87
C TYR A 374 5.38 -6.85 28.77
N ILE A 375 4.26 -7.03 29.48
CA ILE A 375 4.01 -8.25 30.26
C ILE A 375 3.94 -9.48 29.34
N LEU A 376 3.17 -9.42 28.26
CA LEU A 376 3.01 -10.55 27.35
C LEU A 376 4.32 -10.88 26.63
N GLU A 377 5.09 -9.87 26.23
CA GLU A 377 6.44 -10.02 25.66
C GLU A 377 7.39 -10.72 26.65
N TYR A 378 7.34 -10.34 27.93
CA TYR A 378 8.14 -10.98 28.98
C TYR A 378 7.76 -12.46 29.19
N ILE A 379 6.45 -12.76 29.27
CA ILE A 379 5.93 -14.12 29.40
C ILE A 379 6.32 -14.97 28.18
N GLU A 380 6.17 -14.44 26.97
CA GLU A 380 6.49 -15.15 25.73
C GLU A 380 7.97 -15.49 25.65
N LYS A 381 8.86 -14.56 26.01
CA LYS A 381 10.30 -14.81 26.10
C LYS A 381 10.60 -15.93 27.08
N ASN A 382 10.05 -15.88 28.29
CA ASN A 382 10.32 -16.90 29.32
C ASN A 382 9.78 -18.29 28.98
N ASN A 383 8.67 -18.37 28.26
CA ASN A 383 8.11 -19.65 27.80
C ASN A 383 8.90 -20.27 26.65
N LYS A 384 9.69 -19.50 25.89
CA LYS A 384 10.59 -20.05 24.86
C LYS A 384 11.86 -20.70 25.43
N TRP A 385 12.18 -20.45 26.71
CA TRP A 385 13.35 -21.00 27.40
C TRP A 385 13.01 -22.19 28.34
N LYS A 386 11.74 -22.63 28.35
CA LYS A 386 11.28 -23.85 29.00
C LYS A 386 10.90 -24.86 27.93
#